data_AF-A0A316L3P8-F1
#
_entry.id   AF-A0A316L3P8-F1
#
_cell.length_a   1.000
_cell.length_b   1.000
_cell.length_c   1.000
_cell.angle_alpha   90.00
_cell.angle_beta   90.00
_cell.angle_gamma   90.00
#
_symmetry.space_group_name_H-M   'P 1'
#
loop_
_entity.id
_entity.type
_entity.pdbx_description
1 polymer ?
#
loop_
_entity_poly.entity_id
_entity_poly.type
_entity_poly.pdbx_seq_one_letter_code
_entity_poly.pdbx_strand_id
1 'polypeptide(L)'
;MGKWSLLISVFLGLLAVTPARAEAPCRDDVVFLRGDWGSARFSVDVADTPEQRSRGLMFVESMPTMSGMLFVYDREQAVSFWMKNTLIPLDMIFAD
;
A
#
# COMPACT_ATOMS: atom_id res chain seq x y z
N MET A 1 20.35 61.70 33.79
CA MET A 1 18.88 61.58 33.69
C MET A 1 18.54 61.30 32.24
N GLY A 2 17.84 60.21 31.93
CA GLY A 2 17.44 59.87 30.56
C GLY A 2 17.55 58.38 30.22
N LYS A 3 16.93 57.52 31.03
CA LYS A 3 16.67 56.11 30.70
C LYS A 3 15.63 56.07 29.57
N TRP A 4 15.98 55.50 28.42
CA TRP A 4 15.04 55.04 27.39
C TRP A 4 15.69 53.79 26.78
N SER A 5 15.58 52.59 27.38
CA SER A 5 14.34 51.80 27.51
C SER A 5 13.52 51.79 26.23
N LEU A 6 14.13 51.40 25.12
CA LEU A 6 13.56 50.85 23.89
C LEU A 6 14.81 50.42 23.11
N LEU A 7 15.22 49.15 23.17
CA LEU A 7 15.01 48.20 22.09
C LEU A 7 15.11 46.77 22.66
N ILE A 8 14.21 46.46 23.61
CA ILE A 8 13.80 45.08 23.88
C ILE A 8 12.84 44.70 22.76
N SER A 9 13.31 43.99 21.74
CA SER A 9 12.54 43.04 20.90
C SER A 9 13.23 42.81 19.56
N VAL A 10 14.32 42.05 19.53
CA VAL A 10 14.54 41.07 18.46
C VAL A 10 15.04 39.78 19.10
N PHE A 11 14.23 39.30 20.06
CA PHE A 11 14.26 37.93 20.54
C PHE A 11 13.12 37.21 19.82
N LEU A 12 13.18 37.13 18.48
CA LEU A 12 12.14 36.47 17.70
C LEU A 12 12.75 35.47 16.74
N GLY A 13 12.95 34.27 17.29
CA GLY A 13 12.69 33.03 16.57
C GLY A 13 13.43 32.87 15.26
N LEU A 14 14.72 32.55 15.35
CA LEU A 14 15.31 31.65 14.36
C LEU A 14 14.71 30.25 14.63
N LEU A 15 13.43 30.09 14.25
CA LEU A 15 12.77 28.81 14.13
C LEU A 15 13.61 28.01 13.14
N ALA A 16 14.36 27.03 13.65
CA ALA A 16 14.88 25.95 12.85
C ALA A 16 13.69 25.26 12.19
N VAL A 17 13.35 25.69 10.98
CA VAL A 17 12.42 24.98 10.09
C VAL A 17 13.15 23.71 9.71
N THR A 18 12.98 22.66 10.51
CA THR A 18 13.36 21.32 10.10
C THR A 18 12.42 20.95 8.96
N PRO A 19 12.94 20.64 7.75
CA PRO A 19 12.09 20.09 6.72
C PRO A 19 11.62 18.73 7.21
N ALA A 20 10.34 18.62 7.54
CA ALA A 20 9.70 17.33 7.73
C ALA A 20 9.75 16.61 6.38
N ARG A 21 10.62 15.59 6.26
CA ARG A 21 10.54 14.68 5.13
C ARG A 21 9.26 13.88 5.32
N ALA A 22 8.31 14.05 4.40
CA ALA A 22 7.18 13.14 4.31
C ALA A 22 7.72 11.80 3.82
N GLU A 23 7.89 10.85 4.74
CA GLU A 23 8.14 9.46 4.38
C GLU A 23 6.81 8.91 3.85
N ALA A 24 6.84 8.38 2.63
CA ALA A 24 5.65 7.75 2.07
C ALA A 24 5.32 6.53 2.96
N PRO A 25 4.06 6.38 3.43
CA PRO A 25 3.71 5.25 4.25
C PRO A 25 3.93 3.96 3.45
N CYS A 26 4.62 2.99 4.05
CA CYS A 26 4.61 1.62 3.55
C CYS A 26 3.16 1.15 3.55
N ARG A 27 2.70 0.65 2.39
CA ARG A 27 1.35 0.16 2.17
C ARG A 27 1.39 -1.27 1.68
N ASP A 28 0.70 -2.11 2.42
CA ASP A 28 0.60 -3.55 2.29
C ASP A 28 -0.48 -3.94 1.26
N ASP A 29 -1.36 -3.00 0.92
CA ASP A 29 -2.57 -3.17 0.13
C ASP A 29 -2.42 -2.65 -1.31
N VAL A 30 -1.19 -2.45 -1.79
CA VAL A 30 -0.92 -1.97 -3.14
C VAL A 30 0.16 -2.80 -3.82
N VAL A 31 -0.15 -3.30 -5.02
CA VAL A 31 0.81 -4.01 -5.88
C VAL A 31 1.08 -3.18 -7.14
N PHE A 32 2.36 -3.05 -7.49
CA PHE A 32 2.81 -2.43 -8.73
C PHE A 32 3.37 -3.50 -9.67
N LEU A 33 2.72 -3.72 -10.81
CA LEU A 33 3.27 -4.52 -11.89
C LEU A 33 4.01 -3.59 -12.86
N ARG A 34 5.24 -3.94 -13.22
CA ARG A 34 6.06 -3.18 -14.17
C ARG A 34 6.53 -4.08 -15.30
N GLY A 35 6.51 -3.56 -16.52
CA GLY A 35 7.05 -4.20 -17.70
C GLY A 35 7.33 -3.18 -18.79
N ASP A 36 7.68 -3.64 -20.00
CA ASP A 36 8.01 -2.76 -21.13
C ASP A 36 6.83 -1.85 -21.54
N TRP A 37 5.61 -2.25 -21.19
CA TRP A 37 4.36 -1.51 -21.40
C TRP A 37 4.09 -0.41 -20.35
N GLY A 38 5.00 -0.24 -19.38
CA GLY A 38 4.88 0.74 -18.31
C GLY A 38 4.56 0.10 -16.95
N SER A 39 3.68 0.72 -16.18
CA SER A 39 3.33 0.25 -14.83
C SER A 39 1.82 0.27 -14.57
N ALA A 40 1.32 -0.79 -13.93
CA ALA A 40 -0.05 -0.88 -13.44
C ALA A 40 -0.06 -0.93 -11.91
N ARG A 41 -1.01 -0.22 -11.29
CA ARG A 41 -1.20 -0.18 -9.84
C ARG A 41 -2.52 -0.84 -9.47
N PHE A 42 -2.46 -1.88 -8.64
CA PHE A 42 -3.62 -2.59 -8.12
C PHE A 42 -3.78 -2.30 -6.63
N SER A 43 -5.02 -2.12 -6.18
CA SER A 43 -5.37 -2.20 -4.76
C SER A 43 -5.72 -3.65 -4.44
N VAL A 44 -5.13 -4.24 -3.39
CA VAL A 44 -5.29 -5.67 -3.11
C VAL A 44 -5.74 -5.94 -1.69
N ASP A 45 -6.59 -6.95 -1.54
CA ASP A 45 -6.80 -7.60 -0.25
C ASP A 45 -5.69 -8.65 -0.03
N VAL A 46 -5.12 -8.69 1.17
CA VAL A 46 -4.02 -9.62 1.49
C VAL A 46 -4.60 -10.89 2.13
N ALA A 47 -4.28 -12.04 1.54
CA ALA A 47 -4.59 -13.35 2.07
C ALA A 47 -3.31 -14.02 2.60
N ASP A 48 -3.02 -13.82 3.89
CA ASP A 48 -1.81 -14.28 4.57
C ASP A 48 -2.04 -15.54 5.43
N THR A 49 -3.29 -15.85 5.80
CA THR A 49 -3.62 -17.09 6.52
C THR A 49 -4.08 -18.23 5.59
N PRO A 50 -3.92 -19.50 6.00
CA PRO A 50 -4.48 -20.63 5.24
C PRO A 50 -5.97 -20.51 4.95
N GLU A 51 -6.75 -20.00 5.93
CA GLU A 51 -8.19 -19.82 5.82
C GLU A 51 -8.53 -18.76 4.77
N GLN A 52 -7.86 -17.59 4.82
CA GLN A 52 -8.04 -16.52 3.84
C GLN A 52 -7.69 -16.98 2.43
N ARG A 53 -6.54 -17.67 2.26
CA ARG A 53 -6.13 -18.21 0.97
C ARG A 53 -7.11 -19.26 0.43
N SER A 54 -7.63 -20.13 1.30
CA SER A 54 -8.60 -21.16 0.90
C SER A 54 -9.95 -20.57 0.45
N ARG A 55 -10.36 -19.45 1.07
CA ARG A 55 -11.57 -18.72 0.70
C ARG A 55 -11.36 -17.92 -0.59
N GLY A 56 -10.22 -17.24 -0.73
CA GLY A 56 -9.95 -16.40 -1.89
C GLY A 56 -11.08 -15.41 -2.19
N LEU A 57 -11.42 -15.28 -3.48
CA LEU A 57 -12.51 -14.43 -3.98
C LEU A 57 -13.84 -15.20 -4.14
N MET A 58 -14.08 -16.26 -3.36
CA MET A 58 -15.35 -16.98 -3.36
C MET A 58 -16.52 -16.03 -3.05
N PHE A 59 -17.59 -16.16 -3.82
CA PHE A 59 -18.84 -15.41 -3.69
C PHE A 59 -18.71 -13.88 -3.86
N VAL A 60 -17.60 -13.39 -4.40
CA VAL A 60 -17.47 -11.99 -4.81
C VAL A 60 -18.22 -11.79 -6.13
N GLU A 61 -19.29 -10.99 -6.11
CA GLU A 61 -20.17 -10.79 -7.27
C GLU A 61 -19.60 -9.80 -8.30
N SER A 62 -18.78 -8.84 -7.85
CA SER A 62 -18.14 -7.86 -8.72
C SER A 62 -16.87 -7.32 -8.09
N MET A 63 -15.93 -6.86 -8.91
CA MET A 63 -14.66 -6.29 -8.47
C MET A 63 -14.22 -5.16 -9.40
N PRO A 64 -13.66 -4.05 -8.88
CA PRO A 64 -13.09 -2.99 -9.72
C PRO A 64 -11.93 -3.50 -10.58
N THR A 65 -11.74 -2.90 -11.77
CA THR A 65 -10.73 -3.33 -12.75
C THR A 65 -9.29 -3.35 -12.21
N MET A 66 -8.94 -2.42 -11.31
CA MET A 66 -7.61 -2.31 -10.73
C MET A 66 -7.58 -2.82 -9.27
N SER A 67 -8.37 -3.86 -9.00
CA SER A 67 -8.46 -4.50 -7.70
C SER A 67 -8.24 -6.00 -7.80
N GLY A 68 -7.74 -6.60 -6.72
CA GLY A 68 -7.49 -8.03 -6.67
C GLY A 68 -7.21 -8.54 -5.26
N MET A 69 -6.68 -9.75 -5.17
CA MET A 69 -6.24 -10.36 -3.93
C MET A 69 -4.81 -10.86 -4.07
N LEU A 70 -3.97 -10.57 -3.08
CA LEU A 70 -2.59 -11.03 -3.01
C LEU A 70 -2.51 -12.22 -2.06
N PHE A 71 -2.11 -13.38 -2.58
CA PHE A 71 -1.91 -14.60 -1.82
C PHE A 71 -0.42 -14.69 -1.42
N VAL A 72 -0.13 -14.56 -0.12
CA VAL A 72 1.24 -14.59 0.39
C VAL A 72 1.57 -15.98 0.93
N TYR A 73 2.75 -16.49 0.58
CA TYR A 73 3.29 -17.76 1.09
C TYR A 73 4.69 -17.52 1.66
N ASP A 74 4.96 -18.03 2.85
CA ASP A 74 6.26 -17.81 3.55
C ASP A 74 7.45 -18.44 2.83
N ARG A 75 7.19 -19.44 1.99
CA ARG A 75 8.21 -20.19 1.24
C ARG A 75 7.72 -20.46 -0.16
N GLU A 76 8.64 -20.38 -1.12
CA GLU A 76 8.42 -20.82 -2.49
C GLU A 76 8.00 -22.29 -2.50
N GLN A 77 6.88 -22.57 -3.15
CA GLN A 77 6.32 -23.90 -3.23
C GLN A 77 5.36 -24.00 -4.42
N ALA A 78 5.18 -25.22 -4.92
CA ALA A 78 4.11 -25.49 -5.88
C ALA A 78 2.75 -25.32 -5.20
N VAL A 79 1.91 -24.44 -5.76
CA VAL A 79 0.57 -24.16 -5.27
C VAL A 79 -0.45 -24.45 -6.37
N SER A 80 -1.64 -24.87 -5.96
CA SER A 80 -2.75 -25.14 -6.88
C SER A 80 -3.94 -24.28 -6.49
N PHE A 81 -4.54 -23.66 -7.50
CA PHE A 81 -5.72 -22.83 -7.34
C PHE A 81 -6.90 -23.44 -8.07
N TRP A 82 -8.08 -23.14 -7.56
CA TRP A 82 -9.36 -23.54 -8.12
C TRP A 82 -10.31 -22.36 -8.16
N MET A 83 -11.35 -22.46 -8.98
CA MET A 83 -12.38 -21.41 -9.12
C MET A 83 -13.71 -21.84 -8.50
N LYS A 84 -13.67 -22.72 -7.50
CA LYS A 84 -14.89 -23.18 -6.82
C LYS A 84 -15.59 -21.98 -6.19
N ASN A 85 -16.84 -21.73 -6.58
CA ASN A 85 -17.67 -20.60 -6.11
C ASN A 85 -17.11 -19.20 -6.43
N THR A 86 -16.19 -19.07 -7.38
CA THR A 86 -15.75 -17.76 -7.89
C THR A 86 -16.71 -17.30 -8.97
N LEU A 87 -17.41 -16.19 -8.74
CA LEU A 87 -18.48 -15.70 -9.63
C LEU A 87 -17.96 -14.83 -10.78
N ILE A 88 -16.77 -14.27 -10.61
CA ILE A 88 -16.10 -13.40 -11.58
C ILE A 88 -14.97 -14.16 -12.29
N PRO A 89 -14.72 -13.93 -13.60
CA PRO A 89 -13.54 -14.47 -14.27
C PRO A 89 -12.29 -13.78 -13.72
N LEU A 90 -11.21 -14.54 -13.54
CA LEU A 90 -9.96 -14.06 -12.93
C LEU A 90 -8.75 -14.50 -13.75
N ASP A 91 -7.78 -13.60 -13.84
CA ASP A 91 -6.42 -13.92 -14.25
C ASP A 91 -5.56 -14.19 -13.02
N MET A 92 -4.65 -15.14 -13.14
CA MET A 92 -3.73 -15.53 -12.08
C MET A 92 -2.30 -15.21 -12.47
N ILE A 93 -1.62 -14.41 -11.66
CA ILE A 93 -0.22 -14.05 -11.84
C ILE A 93 0.56 -14.68 -10.68
N PHE A 94 1.53 -15.52 -11.02
CA PHE A 94 2.45 -16.12 -10.06
C PHE A 94 3.78 -15.37 -10.11
N ALA A 95 4.35 -15.07 -8.94
CA ALA A 95 5.61 -14.34 -8.78
C ALA A 95 6.41 -14.93 -7.61
N ASP A 96 7.74 -14.83 -7.67
CA ASP A 96 8.75 -15.35 -6.74
C ASP A 96 9.47 -14.24 -5.94
#